data_AF-A0AA35VCB4-F1
#
_entry.id   AF-A0AA35VCB4-F1
#
_cell.length_a   1.000
_cell.length_b   1.000
_cell.length_c   1.000
_cell.angle_alpha   90.00
_cell.angle_beta   90.00
_cell.angle_gamma   90.00
#
_symmetry.space_group_name_H-M   'P 1'
#
loop_
_entity.id
_entity.type
_entity.pdbx_description
1 polymer ?
#
loop_
_entity_poly.entity_id
_entity_poly.type
_entity_poly.pdbx_seq_one_letter_code
_entity_poly.pdbx_strand_id
1 'polypeptide(L)'
;MSVPGQTQRHVPKIRDCFECMKRRIRCDRTKPHCRKCQKKGLECSGFGVRHRFAHGVASRGKWAGKTMQAVFDDEDEDDDNERHE
;
A
#
# COMPACT_ATOMS: atom_id res chain seq x y z
N MET A 1 0.91 -19.75 32.35
CA MET A 1 1.25 -20.13 30.97
C MET A 1 0.90 -18.95 30.08
N SER A 2 1.90 -18.15 29.67
CA SER A 2 1.68 -16.92 28.90
C SER A 2 1.82 -17.23 27.41
N VAL A 3 0.78 -16.92 26.62
CA VAL A 3 0.75 -17.16 25.17
C VAL A 3 1.33 -15.93 24.44
N PRO A 4 2.49 -16.01 23.75
CA PRO A 4 2.98 -14.90 22.96
C PRO A 4 2.48 -15.00 21.51
N GLY A 5 2.20 -13.86 20.89
CA GLY A 5 2.36 -13.70 19.43
C GLY A 5 1.13 -13.80 18.53
N GLN A 6 0.00 -13.19 18.88
CA GLN A 6 -1.07 -12.97 17.89
C GLN A 6 -0.73 -11.76 17.00
N THR A 7 0.08 -11.96 15.96
CA THR A 7 0.26 -10.94 14.91
C THR A 7 -1.03 -10.87 14.08
N GLN A 8 -1.88 -9.90 14.38
CA GLN A 8 -3.12 -9.69 13.63
C GLN A 8 -2.79 -9.47 12.15
N ARG A 9 -3.22 -10.43 11.31
CA ARG A 9 -3.18 -10.30 9.86
C ARG A 9 -4.08 -9.13 9.48
N HIS A 10 -3.50 -8.00 9.09
CA HIS A 10 -4.26 -6.86 8.62
C HIS A 10 -4.95 -7.22 7.30
N VAL A 11 -6.23 -7.60 7.39
CA VAL A 11 -7.08 -7.83 6.21
C VAL A 11 -7.45 -6.47 5.64
N PRO A 12 -6.97 -6.11 4.43
CA PRO A 12 -7.30 -4.82 3.86
C PRO A 12 -8.81 -4.72 3.66
N LYS A 13 -9.42 -3.75 4.33
CA LYS A 13 -10.85 -3.47 4.24
C LYS A 13 -11.24 -3.28 2.77
N ILE A 14 -12.22 -4.05 2.29
CA ILE A 14 -12.74 -3.96 0.92
C ILE A 14 -13.11 -2.50 0.64
N ARG A 15 -12.41 -1.91 -0.33
CA ARG A 15 -12.55 -0.50 -0.69
C ARG A 15 -13.78 -0.28 -1.56
N ASP A 16 -14.39 0.89 -1.39
CA ASP A 16 -15.44 1.38 -2.29
C ASP A 16 -14.91 1.54 -3.71
N CYS A 17 -15.81 1.59 -4.69
CA CYS A 17 -15.45 1.82 -6.09
C CYS A 17 -14.62 3.11 -6.25
N PHE A 18 -13.68 3.17 -7.20
CA PHE A 18 -12.81 4.34 -7.36
C PHE A 18 -13.60 5.61 -7.67
N GLU A 19 -14.64 5.50 -8.50
CA GLU A 19 -15.48 6.64 -8.88
C GLU A 19 -16.24 7.20 -7.68
N CYS A 20 -16.70 6.32 -6.79
CA CYS A 20 -17.39 6.65 -5.54
C CYS A 20 -16.44 7.37 -4.58
N MET A 21 -15.22 6.83 -4.46
CA MET A 21 -14.17 7.36 -3.61
C MET A 21 -13.68 8.72 -4.11
N LYS A 22 -13.45 8.86 -5.43
CA LYS A 22 -13.09 10.12 -6.09
C LYS A 22 -14.17 11.18 -5.90
N ARG A 23 -15.44 10.78 -5.98
CA ARG A 23 -16.60 11.64 -5.73
C ARG A 23 -16.88 11.87 -4.24
N ARG A 24 -16.13 11.25 -3.32
CA ARG A 24 -16.31 11.31 -1.86
C ARG A 24 -17.73 10.94 -1.40
N ILE A 25 -18.34 9.94 -2.04
CA ILE A 25 -19.67 9.41 -1.69
C ILE A 25 -19.56 7.95 -1.26
N ARG A 26 -20.45 7.52 -0.37
CA ARG A 26 -20.57 6.10 0.03
C ARG A 26 -20.93 5.24 -1.17
N CYS A 27 -20.24 4.12 -1.37
CA CYS A 27 -20.57 3.18 -2.43
C CYS A 27 -21.63 2.17 -1.98
N ASP A 28 -22.60 1.86 -2.85
CA ASP A 28 -23.63 0.82 -2.58
C ASP A 28 -23.12 -0.60 -2.87
N ARG A 29 -21.88 -0.75 -3.38
CA ARG A 29 -21.16 -2.02 -3.61
C ARG A 29 -21.91 -3.12 -4.36
N THR A 30 -22.93 -2.76 -5.14
CA THR A 30 -23.64 -3.67 -6.02
C THR A 30 -22.72 -4.22 -7.11
N LYS A 31 -22.79 -5.52 -7.41
CA LYS A 31 -22.04 -6.18 -8.49
C LYS A 31 -22.93 -6.32 -9.73
N PRO A 32 -22.40 -6.20 -10.97
CA PRO A 32 -21.01 -5.98 -11.33
C PRO A 32 -20.53 -4.51 -11.15
N HIS A 33 -21.45 -3.55 -11.20
CA HIS A 33 -21.15 -2.12 -11.05
C HIS A 33 -22.02 -1.47 -9.97
N CYS A 34 -21.49 -0.40 -9.38
CA CYS A 34 -22.21 0.35 -8.37
C CYS A 34 -23.43 1.07 -8.98
N ARG A 35 -24.60 1.02 -8.33
CA ARG A 35 -25.82 1.72 -8.82
C ARG A 35 -25.59 3.21 -9.06
N LYS A 36 -24.77 3.87 -8.22
CA LYS A 36 -24.42 5.30 -8.37
C LYS A 36 -23.56 5.60 -9.61
N CYS A 37 -22.80 4.61 -10.06
CA CYS A 37 -21.93 4.66 -11.22
C CYS A 37 -22.80 4.46 -12.46
N GLN A 38 -23.61 3.41 -12.45
CA GLN A 38 -24.54 3.08 -13.52
C GLN A 38 -25.55 4.21 -13.77
N LYS A 39 -26.17 4.77 -12.71
CA LYS A 39 -27.09 5.92 -12.84
C LYS A 39 -26.45 7.17 -13.43
N LYS A 40 -25.14 7.35 -13.24
CA LYS A 40 -24.39 8.47 -13.82
C LYS A 40 -23.79 8.17 -15.18
N GLY A 41 -23.90 6.93 -15.67
CA GLY A 41 -23.18 6.50 -16.88
C GLY A 41 -21.65 6.50 -16.72
N LEU A 42 -21.14 6.31 -15.50
CA LEU A 42 -19.70 6.21 -15.25
C LEU A 42 -19.25 4.75 -15.32
N GLU A 43 -18.11 4.53 -15.97
CA GLU A 43 -17.43 3.24 -15.95
C GLU A 43 -16.93 2.93 -14.54
N CYS A 44 -17.48 1.88 -13.94
CA CYS A 44 -17.15 1.51 -12.58
C CYS A 44 -15.95 0.56 -12.59
N SER A 45 -14.83 1.03 -12.04
CA SER A 45 -13.55 0.32 -11.89
C SER A 45 -13.61 -0.94 -11.00
N GLY A 46 -14.79 -1.29 -10.48
CA GLY A 46 -15.04 -2.48 -9.69
C GLY A 46 -14.70 -2.33 -8.20
N PHE A 47 -14.62 -3.48 -7.52
CA PHE A 47 -14.38 -3.59 -6.08
C PHE A 47 -13.15 -4.46 -5.85
N GLY A 48 -12.07 -3.88 -5.33
CA GLY A 48 -10.83 -4.62 -5.14
C GLY A 48 -9.77 -3.84 -4.39
N VAL A 49 -8.74 -4.55 -3.95
CA VAL A 49 -7.53 -3.93 -3.39
C VAL A 49 -6.72 -3.38 -4.55
N ARG A 50 -6.53 -2.06 -4.59
CA ARG A 50 -5.64 -1.44 -5.56
C ARG A 50 -4.22 -1.56 -5.04
N HIS A 51 -3.43 -2.46 -5.62
CA HIS A 51 -2.02 -2.56 -5.35
C HIS A 51 -1.32 -1.26 -5.76
N ARG A 52 -0.52 -0.70 -4.86
CA ARG A 52 0.42 0.39 -5.17
C ARG A 52 1.81 -0.20 -4.99
N PHE A 53 2.50 -0.41 -6.10
CA PHE A 53 3.90 -0.79 -6.07
C PHE A 53 4.72 0.45 -5.74
N ALA A 54 5.63 0.34 -4.77
CA ALA A 54 6.57 1.40 -4.47
C ALA A 54 7.63 1.46 -5.58
N HIS A 55 8.16 2.65 -5.87
CA HIS A 55 9.23 2.85 -6.85
C HIS A 55 10.62 2.39 -6.35
N GLY A 56 10.70 1.88 -5.12
CA GLY A 56 11.94 1.42 -4.51
C GLY A 56 11.81 0.09 -3.79
N VAL A 57 12.94 -0.42 -3.32
CA VAL A 57 13.08 -1.74 -2.68
C VAL A 57 12.17 -1.87 -1.46
N ALA A 58 11.99 -0.79 -0.69
CA ALA A 58 11.05 -0.75 0.41
C ALA A 58 10.02 0.37 0.23
N SER A 59 8.86 0.20 0.86
CA SER A 59 7.84 1.26 0.94
C SER A 59 8.17 2.33 1.99
N ARG A 60 9.07 2.02 2.95
CA ARG A 60 9.50 2.84 4.09
C ARG A 60 10.90 2.43 4.57
N GLY A 61 11.59 3.30 5.33
CA GLY A 61 12.91 3.03 5.92
C GLY A 61 14.10 3.47 5.06
N LYS A 62 15.34 3.07 5.43
CA LYS A 62 16.61 3.40 4.73
C LYS A 62 16.54 3.12 3.23
N TRP A 63 15.77 2.11 2.84
CA TRP A 63 15.65 1.63 1.46
C TRP A 63 14.40 2.12 0.71
N ALA A 64 13.67 3.09 1.27
CA ALA A 64 12.52 3.68 0.59
C ALA A 64 12.95 4.53 -0.60
N GLY A 65 12.37 4.28 -1.78
CA GLY A 65 12.68 5.03 -3.01
C GLY A 65 14.03 4.70 -3.66
N LYS A 66 14.92 3.97 -2.99
CA LYS A 66 16.15 3.42 -3.57
C LYS A 66 15.81 2.28 -4.54
N THR A 67 16.41 2.28 -5.72
CA THR A 67 16.33 1.16 -6.68
C THR A 67 17.26 0.04 -6.23
N MET A 68 17.08 -1.18 -6.74
CA MET A 68 17.97 -2.29 -6.36
C MET A 68 19.44 -1.99 -6.63
N GLN A 69 19.76 -1.25 -7.71
CA GLN A 69 21.13 -0.85 -8.04
C GLN A 69 21.76 -0.05 -6.89
N ALA A 70 21.10 1.03 -6.47
CA ALA A 70 21.59 1.88 -5.39
C ALA A 70 21.80 1.13 -4.06
N VAL A 71 21.12 0.01 -3.81
CA VAL A 71 21.32 -0.80 -2.59
C VAL A 71 22.66 -1.54 -2.60
N PHE A 72 23.10 -2.02 -3.77
CA PHE A 72 24.35 -2.78 -3.89
C PHE A 72 25.59 -1.88 -3.87
N ASP A 73 25.43 -0.60 -4.23
CA ASP A 73 26.51 0.40 -4.18
C ASP A 73 26.72 1.02 -2.77
N ASP A 74 25.80 0.79 -1.81
CA ASP A 74 25.87 1.32 -0.42
C ASP A 74 26.78 0.46 0.51
N GLU A 75 27.50 -0.56 0.02
CA GLU A 75 28.36 -1.43 0.86
C GLU A 75 29.76 -0.82 1.19
N ASP A 76 30.11 0.36 0.66
CA ASP A 76 31.47 0.93 0.78
C ASP A 76 31.61 2.14 1.77
N GLU A 77 30.56 2.60 2.47
CA GLU A 77 30.62 3.79 3.35
C GLU A 77 29.98 3.62 4.75
N ASP A 78 30.24 2.52 5.46
CA ASP A 78 29.88 2.41 6.89
C ASP A 78 31.06 1.79 7.70
N ASP A 79 32.26 2.39 7.62
CA ASP A 79 33.36 2.17 8.58
C ASP A 79 33.89 3.52 9.08
N ASP A 80 33.23 4.11 10.09
CA ASP A 80 33.88 5.04 11.03
C ASP A 80 32.88 5.47 12.12
N ASN A 81 32.61 4.59 13.09
CA ASN A 81 32.21 5.04 14.41
C ASN A 81 32.56 3.99 15.48
N GLU A 82 33.83 3.60 15.55
CA GLU A 82 34.38 2.93 16.74
C GLU A 82 35.13 3.96 17.60
N ARG A 83 34.34 4.60 18.45
CA ARG A 83 34.65 5.15 19.78
C ARG A 83 36.14 5.07 20.20
N HIS A 84 36.85 6.20 20.14
CA HIS A 84 38.03 6.42 20.97
C HIS A 84 37.66 7.24 22.22
N GLU A 85 38.22 6.82 23.36
CA GLU A 85 37.94 7.19 24.77
C GLU A 85 37.91 8.69 25.10
#